data_AF-A2DNL8-F1
#
_entry.id   AF-A2DNL8-F1
#
_cell.length_a   1.000
_cell.length_b   1.000
_cell.length_c   1.000
_cell.angle_alpha   90.00
_cell.angle_beta   90.00
_cell.angle_gamma   90.00
#
_symmetry.space_group_name_H-M   'P 1'
#
loop_
_entity.id
_entity.type
_entity.pdbx_description
1 polymer ?
#
loop_
_entity_poly.entity_id
_entity_poly.type
_entity_poly.pdbx_seq_one_letter_code
_entity_poly.pdbx_strand_id
1 'polypeptide(L)' 'MKWLWTNDVQLVFGANAVQEHLKDFVPRKSRVLCTFGGGSIDKNGARADVVKALSDLECETRWEGGIQPNP' A
#
# COMPACT_ATOMS: atom_id res chain seq x y z
N MET A 1 -0.40 -26.88 -27.63
CA MET A 1 0.31 -25.88 -26.81
C MET A 1 -0.24 -25.99 -25.40
N LYS A 2 0.61 -26.23 -24.39
CA LYS A 2 0.18 -26.27 -22.98
C LYS A 2 0.64 -24.97 -22.32
N TRP A 3 -0.29 -24.21 -21.77
CA TRP A 3 -0.01 -23.02 -20.99
C TRP A 3 -0.42 -23.26 -19.53
N LEU A 4 0.27 -22.58 -18.63
CA LEU A 4 -0.08 -22.48 -17.22
C LEU A 4 -0.24 -21.00 -16.91
N TRP A 5 -1.39 -20.63 -16.37
CA TRP A 5 -1.69 -19.29 -15.89
C TRP A 5 -1.89 -19.36 -14.38
N THR A 6 -1.25 -18.47 -13.64
CA THR A 6 -1.42 -18.33 -12.18
C THR A 6 -1.44 -16.86 -11.80
N ASN A 7 -2.32 -16.51 -10.87
CA ASN A 7 -2.40 -15.18 -10.26
C ASN A 7 -3.08 -15.31 -8.88
N ASP A 8 -2.29 -15.14 -7.82
CA ASP A 8 -2.75 -15.23 -6.43
C ASP A 8 -3.01 -13.85 -5.81
N VAL A 9 -3.03 -12.79 -6.63
CA VAL A 9 -3.24 -11.42 -6.14
C VAL A 9 -4.67 -11.27 -5.61
N GLN A 10 -4.77 -10.91 -4.33
CA GLN A 10 -6.01 -10.44 -3.72
C GLN A 10 -6.22 -8.97 -4.14
N LEU A 11 -7.37 -8.67 -4.75
CA LEU A 11 -7.64 -7.37 -5.36
C LEU A 11 -8.79 -6.67 -4.65
N VAL A 12 -8.57 -5.39 -4.31
CA VAL A 12 -9.61 -4.46 -3.86
C VAL A 12 -9.62 -3.26 -4.81
N PHE A 13 -10.81 -2.86 -5.27
CA PHE A 13 -10.98 -1.75 -6.20
C PHE A 13 -12.21 -0.91 -5.85
N GLY A 14 -12.07 0.40 -5.92
CA GLY A 14 -13.14 1.35 -5.66
C GLY A 14 -12.61 2.64 -5.02
N ALA A 15 -13.50 3.64 -4.92
CA ALA A 15 -13.23 4.80 -4.08
C ALA A 15 -13.03 4.35 -2.64
N ASN A 16 -12.12 5.01 -1.92
CA ASN A 16 -11.79 4.75 -0.52
C ASN A 16 -11.30 3.32 -0.16
N ALA A 17 -10.92 2.51 -1.15
CA ALA A 17 -10.55 1.11 -0.95
C ALA A 17 -9.43 0.92 0.10
N VAL A 18 -8.45 1.83 0.15
CA VAL A 18 -7.35 1.77 1.13
C VAL A 18 -7.89 1.98 2.55
N GLN A 19 -8.70 3.01 2.77
CA GLN A 19 -9.20 3.31 4.11
C GLN A 19 -10.16 2.22 4.62
N GLU A 20 -10.95 1.62 3.73
CA GLU A 20 -11.97 0.64 4.10
C GLU A 20 -11.41 -0.77 4.33
N HIS A 21 -10.42 -1.18 3.53
CA HIS A 21 -10.04 -2.59 3.41
C HIS A 21 -8.60 -2.94 3.78
N LEU A 22 -7.68 -1.97 3.99
CA LEU A 22 -6.28 -2.32 4.29
C LEU A 22 -6.14 -3.22 5.54
N LYS A 23 -7.04 -3.05 6.51
CA LYS A 23 -7.14 -3.86 7.74
C LYS A 23 -7.40 -5.34 7.50
N ASP A 24 -7.96 -5.70 6.35
CA ASP A 24 -8.30 -7.07 6.02
C ASP A 24 -7.06 -7.85 5.52
N PHE A 25 -6.00 -7.13 5.12
CA PHE A 25 -4.80 -7.71 4.50
C PHE A 25 -3.51 -7.46 5.29
N VAL A 26 -3.46 -6.43 6.13
CA VAL A 26 -2.28 -6.10 6.95
C VAL A 26 -2.53 -6.47 8.41
N PRO A 27 -1.74 -7.37 9.02
CA PRO A 27 -1.86 -7.69 10.44
C PRO A 27 -1.59 -6.47 11.33
N ARG A 28 -2.35 -6.33 12.42
CA ARG A 28 -2.11 -5.29 13.43
C ARG A 28 -0.69 -5.40 14.01
N LYS A 29 -0.11 -4.26 14.39
CA LYS A 29 1.23 -4.17 15.02
C LYS A 29 2.37 -4.69 14.15
N SER A 30 2.17 -4.73 12.83
CA SER A 30 3.23 -5.08 11.88
C SER A 30 4.27 -3.97 11.78
N ARG A 31 5.48 -4.34 11.35
CA ARG A 31 6.52 -3.37 10.92
C ARG A 31 6.48 -3.28 9.40
N VAL A 32 6.19 -2.10 8.86
CA VAL A 32 5.91 -1.89 7.43
C VAL A 32 6.88 -0.88 6.85
N LEU A 33 7.61 -1.28 5.81
CA LEU A 33 8.41 -0.38 4.98
C LEU A 33 7.56 0.13 3.82
N CYS A 34 7.23 1.42 3.83
CA CYS A 34 6.47 2.09 2.79
C CYS A 34 7.43 2.75 1.80
N THR A 35 7.59 2.15 0.62
CA THR A 35 8.44 2.69 -0.44
C THR A 35 7.64 3.53 -1.43
N PHE A 36 8.18 4.66 -1.89
CA PHE A 36 7.49 5.54 -2.84
C PHE A 36 8.45 6.29 -3.78
N GLY A 37 7.90 6.88 -4.84
CA GLY A 37 8.65 7.65 -5.84
C GLY A 37 8.91 9.10 -5.43
N GLY A 38 8.79 10.02 -6.41
CA GLY A 38 9.07 11.46 -6.24
C GLY A 38 8.07 12.28 -5.40
N GLY A 39 7.25 11.65 -4.56
CA GLY A 39 6.36 12.35 -3.62
C GLY A 39 5.03 12.85 -4.19
N SER A 40 4.62 12.44 -5.39
CA SER A 40 3.27 12.75 -5.92
C SER A 40 2.14 12.26 -5.00
N ILE A 41 2.41 11.22 -4.20
CA ILE A 41 1.49 10.64 -3.21
C ILE A 41 1.08 11.61 -2.09
N ASP A 42 1.86 12.67 -1.85
CA ASP A 42 1.53 13.71 -0.87
C ASP A 42 0.50 14.69 -1.43
N LYS A 43 0.55 14.94 -2.75
CA LYS A 43 -0.35 15.89 -3.42
C LYS A 43 -1.74 15.31 -3.67
N ASN A 44 -1.83 14.00 -3.87
CA ASN A 44 -3.08 13.33 -4.22
C ASN A 44 -3.78 12.64 -3.02
N GLY A 45 -3.22 12.75 -1.81
CA GLY A 45 -3.81 12.17 -0.59
C GLY A 45 -3.45 10.71 -0.32
N ALA A 46 -2.79 10.00 -1.26
CA ALA A 46 -2.49 8.58 -1.09
C ALA A 46 -1.61 8.29 0.13
N ARG A 47 -0.62 9.15 0.45
CA ARG A 47 0.15 8.98 1.69
C ARG A 47 -0.75 9.09 2.91
N ALA A 48 -1.63 10.09 2.96
CA ALA A 48 -2.50 10.32 4.11
C ALA A 48 -3.42 9.13 4.37
N ASP A 49 -4.00 8.55 3.31
CA ASP A 49 -4.87 7.38 3.42
C ASP A 49 -4.13 6.15 3.98
N VAL A 50 -2.93 5.87 3.47
CA VAL A 50 -2.10 4.74 3.95
C VAL A 50 -1.62 4.96 5.37
N VAL A 51 -1.15 6.18 5.72
CA VAL A 51 -0.71 6.52 7.08
C VAL A 51 -1.86 6.32 8.07
N LYS A 52 -3.05 6.82 7.75
CA LYS A 52 -4.21 6.65 8.62
C LYS A 52 -4.54 5.16 8.82
N ALA A 53 -4.67 4.41 7.73
CA ALA A 53 -5.04 3.00 7.80
C ALA A 53 -4.00 2.14 8.56
N LEU A 54 -2.71 2.38 8.36
CA LEU A 54 -1.65 1.68 9.10
C LEU A 54 -1.56 2.12 10.57
N SER A 55 -1.85 3.38 10.87
CA SER A 55 -1.95 3.89 12.25
C SER A 55 -3.13 3.27 13.01
N ASP A 56 -4.29 3.14 12.36
CA ASP A 56 -5.49 2.48 12.92
C ASP A 56 -5.20 0.99 13.26
N LEU A 57 -4.21 0.38 12.60
CA LEU A 57 -3.70 -0.97 12.84
C LEU A 57 -2.54 -1.05 13.84
N GLU A 58 -2.11 0.07 14.41
CA GLU A 58 -0.95 0.18 15.31
C GLU A 58 0.37 -0.29 14.68
N CYS A 59 0.53 -0.17 13.36
CA CYS A 59 1.75 -0.58 12.67
C CYS A 59 2.91 0.41 12.91
N GLU A 60 4.13 -0.11 13.05
CA GLU A 60 5.36 0.69 12.96
C GLU A 60 5.68 0.92 11.48
N THR A 61 5.72 2.18 11.03
CA THR A 61 5.96 2.50 9.61
C THR A 61 7.28 3.25 9.40
N ARG A 62 8.06 2.83 8.40
CA ARG A 62 9.19 3.60 7.87
C ARG A 62 8.93 3.95 6.41
N TRP A 63 9.27 5.17 6.01
CA TRP A 63 9.01 5.67 4.66
C TRP A 63 10.32 5.90 3.92
N GLU A 64 10.49 5.25 2.76
CA GLU A 64 11.68 5.38 1.91
C GLU A 64 11.27 5.87 0.52
N GLY A 65 11.68 7.10 0.21
CA GLY A 65 11.31 7.80 -1.01
C GLY A 65 12.39 7.77 -2.08
N GLY A 66 12.10 8.42 -3.21
CA GLY A 66 13.10 8.68 -4.24
C GLY A 66 13.29 7.57 -5.27
N ILE A 67 12.37 6.60 -5.33
CA ILE A 67 12.33 5.62 -6.43
C ILE A 67 12.16 6.39 -7.75
N GLN A 68 13.15 6.25 -8.63
CA GLN A 68 13.17 6.92 -9.91
C GLN A 68 12.20 6.27 -10.90
N PRO A 69 11.71 7.00 -11.92
CA PRO A 69 11.06 6.38 -13.07
C PRO A 69 12.01 5.34 -13.72
N ASN A 70 11.51 4.14 -14.03
CA ASN A 70 12.30 2.99 -14.49
C ASN A 70 13.38 2.54 -13.47
N PRO A 71 12.95 2.10 -12.27
CA PRO A 71 13.86 1.60 -11.24
C PRO A 71 14.55 0.29 -11.63
#